data_AF-A0A139AP56-F1
#
_entry.id   AF-A0A139AP56-F1
#
_cell.length_a   1.000
_cell.length_b   1.000
_cell.length_c   1.000
_cell.angle_alpha   90.00
_cell.angle_beta   90.00
_cell.angle_gamma   90.00
#
_symmetry.space_group_name_H-M   'P 1'
#
loop_
_entity.id
_entity.type
_entity.pdbx_description
1 polymer ?
#
loop_
_entity_poly.entity_id
_entity_poly.type
_entity_poly.pdbx_seq_one_letter_code
_entity_poly.pdbx_strand_id
1 'polypeptide(L)'
;MADITHTPTPPPVPEEVIEAAPGGDQHVDEDKPKKVLIASDFSDHADAALRFACKNVVRTGDTLVMLFTDTEKNVTAQAEVRKSIGPKLRAHTERAKWELLKGKQVKCEFALTFSSEPGKAICDAGDRLKADLVVMGSAGKTLLKGLVIGSVSNYVLAHSNVPVLVYKPPGAEPVKQHEATYR
;
A
#
# COMPACT_ATOMS: atom_id res chain seq x y z
N MET A 1 -70.19 16.07 19.78
CA MET A 1 -69.67 16.77 18.58
C MET A 1 -68.19 16.45 18.48
N ALA A 2 -67.80 15.91 17.34
CA ALA A 2 -66.48 15.36 17.06
C ALA A 2 -65.47 16.47 16.76
N ASP A 3 -64.21 16.29 17.16
CA ASP A 3 -63.07 16.36 16.22
C ASP A 3 -61.81 15.77 16.91
N ILE A 4 -61.42 14.56 16.53
CA ILE A 4 -60.12 13.97 16.86
C ILE A 4 -59.38 13.82 15.54
N THR A 5 -58.46 14.74 15.29
CA THR A 5 -57.57 14.74 14.12
C THR A 5 -56.66 13.52 14.17
N HIS A 6 -57.04 12.47 13.46
CA HIS A 6 -56.19 11.31 13.20
C HIS A 6 -55.45 11.55 11.88
N THR A 7 -54.20 12.00 11.96
CA THR A 7 -53.32 12.02 10.78
C THR A 7 -52.91 10.58 10.45
N PRO A 8 -53.08 10.10 9.21
CA PRO A 8 -52.68 8.74 8.85
C PRO A 8 -51.16 8.59 8.93
N THR A 9 -50.70 7.60 9.69
CA THR A 9 -49.32 7.13 9.68
C THR A 9 -49.00 6.60 8.28
N PRO A 10 -47.88 7.00 7.64
CA PRO A 10 -47.50 6.46 6.34
C PRO A 10 -47.28 4.93 6.45
N PRO A 11 -47.59 4.16 5.38
CA PRO A 11 -47.33 2.73 5.37
C PRO A 11 -45.83 2.47 5.57
N PRO A 12 -45.45 1.35 6.21
CA PRO A 12 -44.05 0.97 6.35
C PRO A 12 -43.42 0.84 4.96
N VAL A 13 -42.29 1.50 4.76
CA VAL A 13 -41.46 1.34 3.57
C VAL A 13 -40.99 -0.12 3.55
N PRO A 14 -41.14 -0.88 2.45
CA PRO A 14 -40.55 -2.20 2.38
C PRO A 14 -39.05 -2.07 2.59
N GLU A 15 -38.48 -2.84 3.52
CA GLU A 15 -37.05 -3.06 3.57
C GLU A 15 -36.66 -3.77 2.28
N GLU A 16 -36.27 -3.00 1.27
CA GLU A 16 -35.51 -3.53 0.14
C GLU A 16 -34.17 -3.99 0.70
N VAL A 17 -34.14 -5.26 1.09
CA VAL A 17 -32.93 -6.04 1.22
C VAL A 17 -32.29 -6.00 -0.16
N ILE A 18 -31.34 -5.08 -0.34
CA ILE A 18 -30.42 -5.15 -1.45
C ILE A 18 -29.49 -6.31 -1.12
N GLU A 19 -29.91 -7.51 -1.51
CA GLU A 19 -29.07 -8.69 -1.48
C GLU A 19 -27.88 -8.39 -2.39
N ALA A 20 -26.76 -7.97 -1.79
CA ALA A 20 -25.50 -7.87 -2.48
C ALA A 20 -25.27 -9.25 -3.13
N ALA A 21 -25.04 -9.24 -4.44
CA ALA A 21 -24.71 -10.42 -5.23
C ALA A 21 -23.73 -11.33 -4.47
N PRO A 22 -23.79 -12.67 -4.62
CA PRO A 22 -22.91 -13.58 -3.90
C PRO A 22 -21.47 -13.41 -4.41
N GLY A 23 -20.77 -12.42 -3.87
CA GLY A 23 -19.32 -12.29 -3.91
C GLY A 23 -18.80 -13.20 -2.82
N GLY A 24 -18.35 -14.39 -3.23
CA GLY A 24 -18.13 -15.53 -2.36
C GLY A 24 -17.45 -15.19 -1.03
N ASP A 25 -17.96 -15.82 0.03
CA ASP A 25 -17.32 -15.96 1.32
C ASP A 25 -15.90 -16.51 1.14
N GLN A 26 -14.94 -15.61 0.91
CA GLN A 26 -13.55 -15.91 1.19
C GLN A 26 -13.42 -15.79 2.70
N HIS A 27 -13.52 -16.93 3.37
CA HIS A 27 -13.08 -17.06 4.74
C HIS A 27 -11.65 -16.50 4.80
N VAL A 28 -11.47 -15.31 5.37
CA VAL A 28 -10.15 -14.73 5.59
C VAL A 28 -9.55 -15.58 6.69
N ASP A 29 -8.78 -16.59 6.30
CA ASP A 29 -8.05 -17.44 7.24
C ASP A 29 -6.98 -16.57 7.92
N GLU A 30 -7.36 -15.97 9.06
CA GLU A 30 -6.54 -14.99 9.75
C GLU A 30 -5.18 -15.56 10.17
N ASP A 31 -5.09 -16.87 10.36
CA ASP A 31 -3.87 -17.58 10.77
C ASP A 31 -2.97 -17.98 9.59
N LYS A 32 -3.41 -17.81 8.34
CA LYS A 32 -2.56 -18.08 7.19
C LYS A 32 -1.39 -17.07 7.12
N PRO A 33 -0.15 -17.54 6.85
CA PRO A 33 0.97 -16.68 6.51
C PRO A 33 0.67 -15.75 5.34
N LYS A 34 0.94 -14.46 5.53
CA LYS A 34 0.74 -13.42 4.51
C LYS A 34 2.06 -13.01 3.87
N LYS A 35 1.98 -12.52 2.64
CA LYS A 35 3.08 -11.90 1.91
C LYS A 35 2.87 -10.38 1.85
N VAL A 36 3.71 -9.67 2.61
CA VAL A 36 3.68 -8.21 2.71
C VAL A 36 4.75 -7.63 1.78
N LEU A 37 4.32 -6.92 0.74
CA LEU A 37 5.18 -6.27 -0.24
C LEU A 37 5.43 -4.82 0.17
N ILE A 38 6.69 -4.44 0.42
CA ILE A 38 7.09 -3.05 0.70
C ILE A 38 7.64 -2.45 -0.58
N ALA A 39 6.96 -1.45 -1.16
CA ALA A 39 7.56 -0.66 -2.24
C ALA A 39 8.47 0.42 -1.65
N SER A 40 9.76 0.35 -1.97
CA SER A 40 10.78 1.25 -1.44
C SER A 40 11.57 1.88 -2.56
N ASP A 41 11.77 3.19 -2.45
CA ASP A 41 12.73 3.96 -3.23
C ASP A 41 13.98 4.31 -2.40
N PHE A 42 14.12 3.74 -1.19
CA PHE A 42 15.12 4.09 -0.16
C PHE A 42 15.04 5.54 0.36
N SER A 43 13.86 6.16 0.33
CA SER A 43 13.60 7.41 1.04
C SER A 43 13.27 7.19 2.52
N ASP A 44 13.35 8.25 3.32
CA ASP A 44 12.92 8.21 4.73
C ASP A 44 11.45 7.83 4.91
N HIS A 45 10.59 8.20 3.95
CA HIS A 45 9.17 7.82 3.97
C HIS A 45 8.98 6.32 3.70
N ALA A 46 9.73 5.75 2.75
CA ALA A 46 9.73 4.31 2.51
C ALA A 46 10.29 3.54 3.73
N ASP A 47 11.36 4.05 4.35
CA ASP A 47 11.94 3.51 5.58
C ASP A 47 10.96 3.56 6.76
N ALA A 48 10.22 4.66 6.89
CA ALA A 48 9.23 4.81 7.94
C ALA A 48 8.04 3.84 7.73
N ALA A 49 7.62 3.65 6.48
CA ALA A 49 6.60 2.66 6.12
C ALA A 49 7.05 1.22 6.40
N LEU A 50 8.30 0.88 6.08
CA LEU A 50 8.90 -0.41 6.43
C LEU A 50 8.90 -0.63 7.94
N ARG A 51 9.37 0.33 8.73
CA ARG A 51 9.38 0.24 10.21
C ARG A 51 7.98 0.05 10.77
N PHE A 52 7.01 0.79 10.24
CA PHE A 52 5.61 0.64 10.63
C PHE A 52 5.08 -0.77 10.31
N ALA A 53 5.33 -1.27 9.10
CA ALA A 53 4.90 -2.60 8.68
C ALA A 53 5.54 -3.71 9.54
N CYS A 54 6.86 -3.68 9.73
CA CYS A 54 7.56 -4.66 10.56
C CYS A 54 7.04 -4.69 12.01
N LYS A 55 6.69 -3.52 12.55
CA LYS A 55 6.19 -3.39 13.92
C LYS A 55 4.73 -3.86 14.05
N ASN A 56 3.84 -3.45 13.15
CA ASN A 56 2.39 -3.53 13.37
C ASN A 56 1.66 -4.50 12.43
N VAL A 57 2.28 -4.90 11.32
CA VAL A 57 1.61 -5.67 10.26
C VAL A 57 2.23 -7.06 10.12
N VAL A 58 3.56 -7.14 10.01
CA VAL A 58 4.27 -8.40 9.75
C VAL A 58 4.27 -9.28 11.01
N ARG A 59 3.85 -10.53 10.85
CA ARG A 59 3.75 -11.55 11.91
C ARG A 59 4.77 -12.67 11.71
N THR A 60 4.96 -13.50 12.73
CA THR A 60 5.69 -14.76 12.59
C THR A 60 4.98 -15.65 11.57
N GLY A 61 5.74 -16.28 10.67
CA GLY A 61 5.23 -17.08 9.55
C GLY A 61 5.14 -16.29 8.23
N ASP A 62 4.95 -14.97 8.29
CA ASP A 62 4.79 -14.14 7.11
C ASP A 62 6.06 -14.07 6.23
N THR A 63 5.87 -13.60 5.00
CA THR A 63 6.94 -13.22 4.08
C THR A 63 6.94 -11.70 3.90
N LEU A 64 8.07 -11.05 4.17
CA LEU A 64 8.34 -9.67 3.80
C LEU A 64 9.06 -9.65 2.45
N VAL A 65 8.54 -8.91 1.48
CA VAL A 65 9.21 -8.70 0.18
C VAL A 65 9.52 -7.22 0.00
N MET A 66 10.81 -6.88 -0.13
CA MET A 66 11.21 -5.52 -0.46
C MET A 66 11.28 -5.33 -1.98
N LEU A 67 10.51 -4.40 -2.53
CA LEU A 67 10.48 -4.09 -3.97
C LEU A 67 11.12 -2.73 -4.23
N PHE A 68 12.07 -2.69 -5.15
CA PHE A 68 12.55 -1.46 -5.78
C PHE A 68 12.17 -1.44 -7.26
N THR A 69 11.71 -0.28 -7.74
CA THR A 69 11.44 -0.05 -9.16
C THR A 69 12.39 1.02 -9.68
N ASP A 70 13.18 0.66 -10.69
CA ASP A 70 14.02 1.60 -11.43
C ASP A 70 13.36 1.97 -12.77
N THR A 71 13.66 3.16 -13.30
CA THR A 71 13.08 3.64 -14.56
C THR A 71 13.97 3.40 -15.78
N GLU A 72 15.15 2.79 -15.60
CA GLU A 72 16.08 2.50 -16.70
C GLU A 72 15.45 1.59 -17.75
N LYS A 73 15.48 2.04 -19.01
CA LYS A 73 14.88 1.36 -20.17
C LYS A 73 15.90 0.53 -20.96
N ASN A 74 17.18 0.89 -20.88
CA ASN A 74 18.24 0.22 -21.61
C ASN A 74 18.65 -1.07 -20.90
N VAL A 75 18.41 -2.23 -21.52
CA VAL A 75 18.69 -3.55 -20.94
C VAL A 75 20.15 -3.71 -20.46
N THR A 76 21.12 -3.17 -21.20
CA THR A 76 22.53 -3.20 -20.79
C THR A 76 22.76 -2.37 -19.54
N ALA A 77 22.18 -1.17 -19.46
CA ALA A 77 22.24 -0.33 -18.26
C ALA A 77 21.50 -0.96 -17.08
N GLN A 78 20.38 -1.67 -17.31
CA GLN A 78 19.66 -2.41 -16.27
C GLN A 78 20.55 -3.47 -15.60
N ALA A 79 21.46 -4.12 -16.34
CA ALA A 79 22.40 -5.07 -15.75
C ALA A 79 23.32 -4.39 -14.73
N GLU A 80 23.76 -3.15 -15.02
CA GLU A 80 24.59 -2.36 -14.11
C GLU A 80 23.79 -1.83 -12.91
N VAL A 81 22.55 -1.41 -13.14
CA VAL A 81 21.60 -1.09 -12.05
C VAL A 81 21.39 -2.31 -11.15
N ARG A 82 21.22 -3.52 -11.71
CA ARG A 82 21.09 -4.75 -10.90
C ARG A 82 22.33 -5.01 -10.04
N LYS A 83 23.53 -4.80 -10.58
CA LYS A 83 24.79 -4.98 -9.84
C LYS A 83 24.97 -3.95 -8.72
N SER A 84 24.47 -2.73 -8.90
CA SER A 84 24.62 -1.65 -7.91
C SER A 84 23.48 -1.59 -6.89
N ILE A 85 22.23 -1.77 -7.33
CA ILE A 85 21.02 -1.71 -6.49
C ILE A 85 20.75 -3.05 -5.81
N GLY A 86 20.99 -4.19 -6.48
CA GLY A 86 20.74 -5.52 -5.92
C GLY A 86 21.39 -5.73 -4.54
N PRO A 87 22.70 -5.44 -4.36
CA PRO A 87 23.35 -5.52 -3.06
C PRO A 87 22.77 -4.55 -2.02
N LYS A 88 22.42 -3.31 -2.41
CA LYS A 88 21.79 -2.33 -1.51
C LYS A 88 20.43 -2.81 -1.03
N LEU A 89 19.60 -3.32 -1.94
CA LEU A 89 18.28 -3.83 -1.65
C LEU A 89 18.34 -5.06 -0.74
N ARG A 90 19.28 -5.99 -1.03
CA ARG A 90 19.56 -7.14 -0.16
C ARG A 90 19.98 -6.68 1.24
N ALA A 91 21.00 -5.82 1.34
CA ALA A 91 21.50 -5.34 2.63
C ALA A 91 20.41 -4.62 3.44
N HIS A 92 19.57 -3.82 2.78
CA HIS A 92 18.45 -3.14 3.41
C HIS A 92 17.39 -4.13 3.94
N THR A 93 17.11 -5.18 3.18
CA THR A 93 16.18 -6.25 3.57
C THR A 93 16.72 -7.07 4.75
N GLU A 94 17.99 -7.48 4.70
CA GLU A 94 18.63 -8.19 5.82
C GLU A 94 18.68 -7.31 7.08
N ARG A 95 18.98 -6.02 6.94
CA ARG A 95 18.95 -5.07 8.06
C ARG A 95 17.56 -5.02 8.71
N ALA A 96 16.50 -4.94 7.91
CA ALA A 96 15.13 -4.95 8.42
C ALA A 96 14.84 -6.25 9.21
N LYS A 97 15.30 -7.40 8.71
CA LYS A 97 15.13 -8.67 9.39
C LYS A 97 15.86 -8.72 10.73
N TRP A 98 17.09 -8.21 10.81
CA TRP A 98 17.91 -8.25 12.03
C TRP A 98 17.47 -7.21 13.07
N GLU A 99 17.11 -6.01 12.63
CA GLU A 99 16.79 -4.89 13.52
C GLU A 99 15.30 -4.82 13.89
N LEU A 100 14.40 -5.02 12.91
CA LEU A 100 12.98 -4.73 13.07
C LEU A 100 12.12 -5.97 13.30
N LEU A 101 12.58 -7.14 12.85
CA LEU A 101 11.85 -8.41 12.95
C LEU A 101 12.51 -9.40 13.92
N LYS A 102 13.39 -8.92 14.80
CA LYS A 102 14.06 -9.76 15.82
C LYS A 102 13.01 -10.52 16.63
N GLY A 103 13.18 -11.84 16.72
CA GLY A 103 12.26 -12.73 17.44
C GLY A 103 11.04 -13.19 16.63
N LYS A 104 10.83 -12.68 15.40
CA LYS A 104 9.82 -13.19 14.48
C LYS A 104 10.46 -14.13 13.45
N GLN A 105 9.84 -15.27 13.16
CA GLN A 105 10.27 -16.13 12.06
C GLN A 105 9.64 -15.61 10.76
N VAL A 106 10.30 -14.68 10.10
CA VAL A 106 9.82 -14.05 8.86
C VAL A 106 10.74 -14.40 7.71
N LYS A 107 10.17 -14.89 6.60
CA LYS A 107 10.92 -15.04 5.35
C LYS A 107 11.11 -13.65 4.75
N CYS A 108 12.34 -13.29 4.38
CA CYS A 108 12.63 -12.00 3.77
C CYS A 108 13.16 -12.20 2.36
N GLU A 109 12.54 -11.54 1.41
CA GLU A 109 12.88 -11.58 -0.01
C GLU A 109 13.01 -10.16 -0.55
N PHE A 110 13.60 -10.02 -1.73
CA PHE A 110 13.64 -8.75 -2.42
C PHE A 110 13.48 -8.92 -3.93
N ALA A 111 12.95 -7.89 -4.58
CA ALA A 111 12.72 -7.83 -6.01
C ALA A 111 13.14 -6.48 -6.58
N LEU A 112 13.78 -6.50 -7.74
CA LEU A 112 14.11 -5.32 -8.54
C LEU A 112 13.38 -5.42 -9.88
N THR A 113 12.55 -4.43 -10.17
CA THR A 113 11.83 -4.30 -11.44
C THR A 113 12.24 -3.02 -12.18
N PHE A 114 12.01 -3.01 -13.49
CA PHE A 114 12.34 -1.89 -14.37
C PHE A 114 11.09 -1.47 -15.12
N SER A 115 10.69 -0.20 -15.00
CA SER A 115 9.51 0.35 -15.66
C SER A 115 9.55 1.88 -15.66
N SER A 116 9.12 2.49 -16.75
CA SER A 116 8.85 3.94 -16.78
C SER A 116 7.62 4.36 -15.97
N GLU A 117 6.79 3.40 -15.59
CA GLU A 117 5.55 3.61 -14.84
C GLU A 117 5.65 2.86 -13.50
N PRO A 118 6.23 3.50 -12.46
CA PRO A 118 6.51 2.82 -11.20
C PRO A 118 5.23 2.39 -10.47
N GLY A 119 4.16 3.18 -10.55
CA GLY A 119 2.87 2.83 -9.94
C GLY A 119 2.29 1.54 -10.53
N LYS A 120 2.28 1.43 -11.86
CA LYS A 120 1.85 0.22 -12.57
C LYS A 120 2.76 -0.97 -12.22
N ALA A 121 4.08 -0.77 -12.21
CA ALA A 121 5.02 -1.82 -11.89
C ALA A 121 4.87 -2.37 -10.46
N ILE A 122 4.49 -1.53 -9.50
CA ILE A 122 4.18 -1.96 -8.13
C ILE A 122 2.89 -2.79 -8.12
N CYS A 123 1.84 -2.38 -8.83
CA CYS A 123 0.59 -3.15 -8.93
C CYS A 123 0.84 -4.52 -9.58
N ASP A 124 1.51 -4.53 -10.73
CA ASP A 124 1.88 -5.75 -11.45
C ASP A 124 2.75 -6.68 -10.57
N ALA A 125 3.65 -6.11 -9.77
CA ALA A 125 4.47 -6.87 -8.84
C ALA A 125 3.64 -7.46 -7.69
N GLY A 126 2.66 -6.73 -7.15
CA GLY A 126 1.71 -7.25 -6.16
C GLY A 126 0.99 -8.50 -6.66
N ASP A 127 0.44 -8.42 -7.88
CA ASP A 127 -0.30 -9.52 -8.51
C ASP A 127 0.59 -10.71 -8.85
N ARG A 128 1.77 -10.45 -9.42
CA ARG A 128 2.74 -11.48 -9.83
C ARG A 128 3.33 -12.20 -8.62
N LEU A 129 3.65 -11.47 -7.56
CA LEU A 129 4.23 -12.04 -6.35
C LEU A 129 3.17 -12.65 -5.43
N LYS A 130 1.87 -12.46 -5.73
CA LYS A 130 0.76 -12.89 -4.87
C LYS A 130 0.91 -12.26 -3.48
N ALA A 131 1.12 -10.95 -3.45
CA ALA A 131 1.12 -10.19 -2.21
C ALA A 131 -0.30 -10.13 -1.64
N ASP A 132 -0.40 -10.23 -0.32
CA ASP A 132 -1.66 -10.04 0.41
C ASP A 132 -1.85 -8.57 0.83
N LEU A 133 -0.76 -7.80 0.84
CA LEU A 133 -0.76 -6.38 1.16
C LEU A 133 0.43 -5.69 0.48
N VAL A 134 0.18 -4.54 -0.13
CA VAL A 134 1.23 -3.59 -0.57
C VAL A 134 1.35 -2.48 0.46
N VAL A 135 2.55 -2.21 0.94
CA VAL A 135 2.84 -1.10 1.86
C VAL A 135 3.75 -0.10 1.17
N MET A 136 3.43 1.18 1.29
CA MET A 136 4.19 2.27 0.69
C MET A 136 4.33 3.45 1.65
N GLY A 137 5.41 4.22 1.48
CA GLY A 137 5.49 5.57 2.03
C GLY A 137 4.52 6.51 1.32
N SER A 138 4.01 7.51 2.05
CA SER A 138 3.11 8.51 1.47
C SER A 138 3.81 9.39 0.44
N ALA A 139 5.11 9.62 0.58
CA ALA A 139 5.96 10.38 -0.34
C ALA A 139 7.19 9.57 -0.75
N GLY A 140 7.82 9.94 -1.86
CA GLY A 140 9.10 9.38 -2.31
C GLY A 140 10.16 10.46 -2.47
N LYS A 141 11.33 10.10 -3.01
CA LYS A 141 12.52 10.96 -3.17
C LYS A 141 12.28 12.23 -3.99
N THR A 142 11.30 12.23 -4.88
CA THR A 142 11.06 13.31 -5.85
C THR A 142 9.98 14.30 -5.40
N LEU A 143 9.34 14.09 -4.24
CA LEU A 143 8.23 14.92 -3.82
C LEU A 143 8.69 16.24 -3.18
N LEU A 144 8.05 17.34 -3.56
CA LEU A 144 8.26 18.65 -2.95
C LEU A 144 7.70 18.69 -1.52
N LYS A 145 8.37 19.42 -0.62
CA LYS A 145 7.90 19.64 0.76
C LYS A 145 6.48 20.21 0.75
N GLY A 146 5.53 19.49 1.35
CA GLY A 146 4.14 19.93 1.53
C GLY A 146 3.07 18.96 0.99
N LEU A 147 3.37 18.13 0.00
CA LEU A 147 2.39 17.17 -0.53
C LEU A 147 2.21 15.95 0.41
N VAL A 148 0.95 15.60 0.70
CA VAL A 148 0.60 14.54 1.66
C VAL A 148 0.75 13.14 1.06
N ILE A 149 0.40 12.98 -0.22
CA ILE A 149 0.46 11.73 -0.98
C ILE A 149 1.17 12.02 -2.32
N GLY A 150 2.15 11.19 -2.67
CA GLY A 150 2.90 11.27 -3.92
C GLY A 150 2.16 10.61 -5.09
N SER A 151 2.59 10.93 -6.32
CA SER A 151 1.95 10.42 -7.53
C SER A 151 1.93 8.90 -7.61
N VAL A 152 3.01 8.23 -7.18
CA VAL A 152 3.12 6.76 -7.22
C VAL A 152 2.19 6.10 -6.20
N SER A 153 2.17 6.58 -4.95
CA SER A 153 1.25 6.04 -3.93
C SER A 153 -0.21 6.29 -4.31
N ASN A 154 -0.53 7.46 -4.85
CA ASN A 154 -1.87 7.76 -5.35
C ASN A 154 -2.27 6.83 -6.51
N TYR A 155 -1.36 6.56 -7.44
CA TYR A 155 -1.61 5.62 -8.53
C TYR A 155 -1.90 4.22 -7.99
N VAL A 156 -1.06 3.71 -7.08
CA VAL A 156 -1.22 2.34 -6.55
C VAL A 156 -2.51 2.21 -5.74
N LEU A 157 -2.88 3.22 -4.94
CA LEU A 157 -4.18 3.25 -4.24
C LEU A 157 -5.37 3.11 -5.21
N ALA A 158 -5.29 3.75 -6.38
CA ALA A 158 -6.39 3.78 -7.34
C ALA A 158 -6.48 2.54 -8.24
N HIS A 159 -5.39 1.77 -8.40
CA HIS A 159 -5.31 0.72 -9.43
C HIS A 159 -4.88 -0.67 -8.92
N SER A 160 -4.47 -0.80 -7.66
CA SER A 160 -4.02 -2.08 -7.13
C SER A 160 -5.18 -3.05 -6.90
N ASN A 161 -5.03 -4.29 -7.37
CA ASN A 161 -5.93 -5.40 -7.03
C ASN A 161 -5.62 -6.00 -5.64
N VAL A 162 -4.45 -5.68 -5.09
CA VAL A 162 -4.01 -6.09 -3.75
C VAL A 162 -4.32 -4.95 -2.77
N PRO A 163 -4.79 -5.22 -1.54
CA PRO A 163 -4.94 -4.19 -0.51
C PRO A 163 -3.69 -3.33 -0.36
N VAL A 164 -3.86 -2.02 -0.14
CA VAL A 164 -2.76 -1.05 -0.07
C VAL A 164 -2.79 -0.30 1.25
N LEU A 165 -1.65 -0.26 1.93
CA LEU A 165 -1.40 0.58 3.10
C LEU A 165 -0.40 1.67 2.73
N VAL A 166 -0.84 2.93 2.82
CA VAL A 166 0.04 4.08 2.66
C VAL A 166 0.36 4.66 4.03
N TYR A 167 1.62 4.57 4.43
CA TYR A 167 2.07 5.11 5.71
C TYR A 167 2.54 6.54 5.57
N LYS A 168 1.94 7.43 6.35
CA LYS A 168 2.33 8.83 6.50
C LYS A 168 3.02 9.02 7.86
N PRO A 169 4.32 9.34 7.92
CA PRO A 169 4.98 9.62 9.19
C PRO A 169 4.41 10.89 9.86
N PRO A 170 4.35 10.95 11.21
CA PRO A 170 3.94 12.14 11.94
C PRO A 170 4.80 13.36 11.57
N GLY A 171 4.20 14.54 11.43
CA GLY A 171 4.90 15.78 11.07
C GLY A 171 4.97 16.10 9.58
N ALA A 172 4.38 15.27 8.70
CA ALA A 172 4.13 15.64 7.32
C ALA A 172 2.93 16.62 7.25
N GLU A 173 3.20 17.92 7.24
CA GLU A 173 2.20 18.99 7.18
C GLU A 173 1.26 18.84 5.96
N PRO A 174 -0.08 18.94 6.13
CA PRO A 174 -1.02 19.01 5.02
C PRO A 174 -0.95 20.37 4.30
N VAL A 175 -0.99 20.39 2.96
CA VAL A 175 -1.33 21.62 2.23
C VAL A 175 -2.77 22.01 2.55
N LYS A 176 -2.97 23.24 3.06
CA LYS A 176 -4.29 23.89 3.03
C LYS A 176 -4.69 24.04 1.57
N GLN A 177 -5.72 23.35 1.13
CA GLN A 177 -6.29 23.57 -0.20
C GLN A 177 -6.61 25.07 -0.32
N HIS A 178 -6.00 25.75 -1.30
CA HIS A 178 -6.57 27.00 -1.77
C HIS A 178 -7.87 26.60 -2.45
N GLU A 179 -9.00 27.04 -1.89
CA GLU A 179 -10.27 27.05 -2.61
C GLU A 179 -10.01 27.74 -3.94
N ALA A 180 -10.01 26.97 -5.03
CA ALA A 180 -10.05 27.53 -6.35
C ALA A 180 -11.35 28.32 -6.44
N THR A 181 -11.25 29.65 -6.36
CA THR A 181 -12.36 30.54 -6.69
C THR A 181 -12.69 30.29 -8.16
N TYR A 182 -13.73 29.51 -8.41
CA TYR A 182 -14.35 29.41 -9.72
C TYR A 182 -14.96 30.79 -10.01
N ARG A 183 -14.39 31.50 -10.98
CA ARG A 183 -14.97 32.69 -11.60
C ARG A 183 -15.36 32.35 -13.03
#